data_AF-A0A933DEY5-F1
#
_entry.id   AF-A0A933DEY5-F1
#
_cell.length_a   1.000
_cell.length_b   1.000
_cell.length_c   1.000
_cell.angle_alpha   90.00
_cell.angle_beta   90.00
_cell.angle_gamma   90.00
#
_symmetry.space_group_name_H-M   'P 1'
#
loop_
_entity.id
_entity.type
_entity.pdbx_description
1 polymer ?
#
loop_
_entity_poly.entity_id
_entity_poly.type
_entity_poly.pdbx_seq_one_letter_code
_entity_poly.pdbx_strand_id
1 'polypeptide(L)'
;MKNLFFWGASFLIIVLHVESKEPKYSDSLLTADDGIVTADDLAYDHCRREIVPYNPNTAFNSLYWQCLPVKDVKPTYRIFRDNDPMGAWDVVITMCHLELNVNHKGEKQVYVDRRGHHVEYCKDFVQKWLKLTKDQEIVCLSGSGGEYYFDEKGGKYKLWTWEKFKTKKGCHSYFFGDCTTSGYSKKKCYSSK
;
A
#
# COMPACT_ATOMS: atom_id res chain seq x y z
N MET A 1 -22.91 66.38 34.69
CA MET A 1 -22.56 64.97 34.97
C MET A 1 -22.94 64.15 33.74
N LYS A 2 -21.95 63.61 33.00
CA LYS A 2 -22.17 62.84 31.77
C LYS A 2 -21.99 61.35 32.10
N ASN A 3 -23.06 60.57 32.00
CA ASN A 3 -23.01 59.12 32.16
C ASN A 3 -22.55 58.48 30.85
N LEU A 4 -21.36 57.87 30.86
CA LEU A 4 -20.89 56.96 29.82
C LEU A 4 -21.49 55.58 30.08
N PHE A 5 -22.34 55.10 29.17
CA PHE A 5 -22.74 53.69 29.11
C PHE A 5 -21.74 52.94 28.23
N PHE A 6 -20.95 52.06 28.84
CA PHE A 6 -20.13 51.06 28.13
C PHE A 6 -21.01 49.85 27.79
N TRP A 7 -21.25 49.63 26.50
CA TRP A 7 -21.79 48.36 26.00
C TRP A 7 -20.64 47.36 25.84
N GLY A 8 -20.53 46.43 26.77
CA GLY A 8 -19.64 45.27 26.65
C GLY A 8 -20.28 44.21 25.74
N ALA A 9 -19.73 44.04 24.54
CA ALA A 9 -20.09 42.95 23.65
C ALA A 9 -19.38 41.66 24.10
N SER A 10 -20.13 40.75 24.74
CA SER A 10 -19.66 39.39 25.01
C SER A 10 -19.58 38.60 23.70
N PHE A 11 -18.38 38.37 23.20
CA PHE A 11 -18.13 37.42 22.13
C PHE A 11 -18.24 36.00 22.70
N LEU A 12 -19.34 35.32 22.37
CA LEU A 12 -19.50 33.89 22.62
C LEU A 12 -18.58 33.12 21.66
N ILE A 13 -17.48 32.56 22.17
CA ILE A 13 -16.62 31.65 21.40
C ILE A 13 -17.31 30.27 21.41
N ILE A 14 -17.96 29.91 20.31
CA ILE A 14 -18.48 28.56 20.10
C ILE A 14 -17.30 27.66 19.73
N VAL A 15 -16.79 26.90 20.71
CA VAL A 15 -15.82 25.83 20.46
C VAL A 15 -16.59 24.65 19.87
N LEU A 16 -16.56 24.52 18.54
CA LEU A 16 -17.04 23.33 17.85
C LEU A 16 -16.10 22.16 18.19
N HIS A 17 -16.53 21.29 19.11
CA HIS A 17 -15.93 19.97 19.28
C HIS A 17 -16.25 19.16 18.02
N VAL A 18 -15.30 19.10 17.08
CA VAL A 18 -15.32 18.12 16.00
C VAL A 18 -14.92 16.79 16.65
N GLU A 19 -15.91 15.98 16.97
CA GLU A 19 -15.70 14.59 17.39
C GLU A 19 -15.06 13.86 16.21
N SER A 20 -13.73 13.65 16.27
CA SER A 20 -13.00 12.94 15.22
C SER A 20 -13.39 11.48 15.28
N LYS A 21 -14.41 11.10 14.52
CA LYS A 21 -14.74 9.70 14.30
C LYS A 21 -13.52 9.05 13.65
N GLU A 22 -12.84 8.18 14.39
CA GLU A 22 -11.77 7.32 13.89
C GLU A 22 -12.18 6.78 12.51
N PRO A 23 -11.37 6.98 11.46
CA PRO A 23 -11.74 6.55 10.13
C PRO A 23 -11.95 5.04 10.14
N LYS A 24 -13.02 4.58 9.48
CA LYS A 24 -13.57 3.21 9.50
C LYS A 24 -12.56 2.08 9.13
N TYR A 25 -11.31 2.41 8.78
CA TYR A 25 -10.27 1.50 8.31
C TYR A 25 -8.84 1.94 8.71
N SER A 26 -8.68 2.65 9.85
CA SER A 26 -7.39 3.22 10.27
C SER A 26 -6.25 2.19 10.31
N ASP A 27 -6.52 0.97 10.75
CA ASP A 27 -5.50 -0.10 10.88
C ASP A 27 -4.88 -0.54 9.54
N SER A 28 -5.54 -0.28 8.41
CA SER A 28 -5.04 -0.66 7.08
C SER A 28 -4.08 0.36 6.44
N LEU A 29 -3.92 1.54 7.04
CA LEU A 29 -3.04 2.61 6.57
C LEU A 29 -1.90 2.84 7.57
N LEU A 30 -0.67 2.57 7.16
CA LEU A 30 0.51 2.77 8.02
C LEU A 30 1.14 4.16 7.84
N THR A 31 0.67 4.91 6.86
CA THR A 31 1.05 6.30 6.56
C THR A 31 -0.20 7.09 6.17
N ALA A 32 -0.06 8.40 5.99
CA ALA A 32 -1.10 9.20 5.31
C ALA A 32 -1.38 8.61 3.91
N ASP A 33 -2.62 8.77 3.42
CA ASP A 33 -3.04 8.25 2.11
C ASP A 33 -2.70 9.17 0.91
N ASP A 34 -2.29 10.41 1.18
CA ASP A 34 -1.94 11.45 0.20
C ASP A 34 -3.02 11.72 -0.88
N GLY A 35 -4.27 11.39 -0.59
CA GLY A 35 -5.41 11.44 -1.51
C GLY A 35 -5.34 10.39 -2.63
N ILE A 36 -4.49 9.37 -2.50
CA ILE A 36 -4.28 8.30 -3.49
C ILE A 36 -5.07 7.05 -3.11
N VAL A 37 -5.02 6.67 -1.82
CA VAL A 37 -5.81 5.55 -1.29
C VAL A 37 -7.18 6.08 -0.87
N THR A 38 -8.24 5.43 -1.35
CA THR A 38 -9.62 5.86 -1.13
C THR A 38 -10.33 4.94 -0.13
N ALA A 39 -11.43 5.41 0.45
CA ALA A 39 -12.27 4.57 1.31
C ALA A 39 -12.78 3.30 0.60
N ASP A 40 -12.95 3.34 -0.72
CA ASP A 40 -13.31 2.19 -1.53
C ASP A 40 -12.18 1.14 -1.60
N ASP A 41 -10.92 1.58 -1.68
CA ASP A 41 -9.76 0.68 -1.65
C ASP A 41 -9.65 -0.04 -0.31
N LEU A 42 -9.79 0.71 0.80
CA LEU A 42 -9.70 0.16 2.15
C LEU A 42 -10.87 -0.81 2.43
N ALA A 43 -12.09 -0.43 2.04
CA ALA A 43 -13.25 -1.30 2.17
C ALA A 43 -13.11 -2.57 1.32
N TYR A 44 -12.54 -2.47 0.11
CA TYR A 44 -12.27 -3.62 -0.75
C TYR A 44 -11.31 -4.61 -0.08
N ASP A 45 -10.21 -4.13 0.50
CA ASP A 45 -9.24 -4.99 1.18
C ASP A 45 -9.85 -5.64 2.43
N HIS A 46 -10.61 -4.88 3.23
CA HIS A 46 -11.32 -5.38 4.41
C HIS A 46 -12.42 -6.41 4.04
N CYS A 47 -13.02 -6.32 2.86
CA CYS A 47 -13.96 -7.34 2.40
C CYS A 47 -13.27 -8.67 2.05
N ARG A 48 -11.97 -8.65 1.76
CA ARG A 48 -11.23 -9.84 1.32
C ARG A 48 -10.44 -10.50 2.43
N ARG A 49 -9.96 -9.71 3.39
CA ARG A 49 -9.17 -10.21 4.53
C ARG A 49 -9.52 -9.41 5.77
N GLU A 50 -9.51 -10.10 6.91
CA GLU A 50 -9.53 -9.43 8.19
C GLU A 50 -8.28 -8.55 8.32
N ILE A 51 -8.50 -7.28 8.67
CA ILE A 51 -7.43 -6.34 8.96
C ILE A 51 -7.31 -6.26 10.48
N VAL A 52 -6.17 -6.69 10.99
CA VAL A 52 -5.80 -6.52 12.40
C VAL A 52 -4.80 -5.37 12.53
N PRO A 53 -4.62 -4.80 13.73
CA PRO A 53 -3.57 -3.80 13.95
C PRO A 53 -2.19 -4.33 13.56
N TYR A 54 -1.44 -3.53 12.81
CA TYR A 54 -0.12 -3.91 12.32
C TYR A 54 0.87 -4.12 13.47
N ASN A 55 1.55 -5.27 13.46
CA ASN A 55 2.64 -5.59 14.36
C ASN A 55 3.84 -6.13 13.56
N PRO A 56 5.00 -5.43 13.56
CA PRO A 56 6.17 -5.81 12.78
C PRO A 56 6.94 -7.01 13.37
N ASN A 57 6.48 -7.60 14.46
CA ASN A 57 7.09 -8.78 15.08
C ASN A 57 6.27 -10.06 14.82
N THR A 58 5.28 -10.02 13.93
CA THR A 58 4.36 -11.12 13.66
C THR A 58 4.03 -11.21 12.17
N ALA A 59 4.12 -12.40 11.59
CA ALA A 59 3.67 -12.69 10.23
C ALA A 59 2.13 -12.74 10.15
N PHE A 60 1.48 -11.58 10.03
CA PHE A 60 0.04 -11.54 9.72
C PHE A 60 -0.22 -11.36 8.23
N ASN A 61 -1.26 -12.04 7.75
CA ASN A 61 -1.71 -12.04 6.36
C ASN A 61 -2.68 -10.89 6.01
N SER A 62 -2.74 -9.82 6.81
CA SER A 62 -3.55 -8.64 6.51
C SER A 62 -2.93 -7.78 5.41
N LEU A 63 -3.73 -6.90 4.82
CA LEU A 63 -3.31 -5.98 3.75
C LEU A 63 -3.11 -4.58 4.33
N TYR A 64 -1.91 -4.04 4.16
CA TYR A 64 -1.54 -2.73 4.65
C TYR A 64 -1.07 -1.83 3.51
N TRP A 65 -1.46 -0.56 3.58
CA TRP A 65 -1.07 0.50 2.66
C TRP A 65 0.01 1.39 3.26
N GLN A 66 1.02 1.70 2.45
CA GLN A 66 2.06 2.67 2.74
C GLN A 66 2.27 3.60 1.54
N CYS A 67 2.07 4.89 1.72
CA CYS A 67 2.33 5.95 0.75
C CYS A 67 3.70 6.56 1.02
N LEU A 68 4.55 6.49 0.00
CA LEU A 68 5.99 6.75 0.08
C LEU A 68 6.42 7.65 -1.07
N PRO A 69 7.47 8.47 -0.90
CA PRO A 69 8.06 9.20 -2.00
C PRO A 69 8.51 8.23 -3.11
N VAL A 70 8.17 8.51 -4.37
CA VAL A 70 8.55 7.66 -5.51
C VAL A 70 10.07 7.46 -5.56
N LYS A 71 10.82 8.52 -5.25
CA LYS A 71 12.30 8.48 -5.20
C LYS A 71 12.87 7.49 -4.19
N ASP A 72 12.09 7.10 -3.18
CA ASP A 72 12.50 6.18 -2.13
C ASP A 72 12.15 4.72 -2.46
N VAL A 73 11.44 4.48 -3.59
CA VAL A 73 11.03 3.15 -4.04
C VAL A 73 11.68 2.80 -5.37
N LYS A 74 12.47 1.73 -5.38
CA LYS A 74 13.17 1.25 -6.57
C LYS A 74 12.65 -0.13 -7.00
N PRO A 75 11.94 -0.24 -8.13
CA PRO A 75 11.61 -1.53 -8.70
C PRO A 75 12.84 -2.16 -9.33
N THR A 76 13.05 -3.43 -9.04
CA THR A 76 14.09 -4.27 -9.64
C THR A 76 13.53 -5.65 -9.88
N TYR A 77 14.18 -6.43 -10.74
CA TYR A 77 13.91 -7.85 -10.82
C TYR A 77 15.20 -8.62 -11.10
N ARG A 78 15.26 -9.84 -10.59
CA ARG A 78 16.34 -10.79 -10.87
C ARG A 78 15.85 -11.85 -11.84
N ILE A 79 16.70 -12.26 -12.76
CA ILE A 79 16.40 -13.30 -13.75
C ILE A 79 17.03 -14.62 -13.32
N PHE A 80 16.33 -15.72 -13.55
CA PHE A 80 16.84 -17.08 -13.35
C PHE A 80 16.25 -18.03 -14.40
N ARG A 81 16.73 -19.28 -14.44
CA ARG A 81 16.19 -20.33 -15.30
C ARG A 81 15.59 -21.42 -14.42
N ASP A 82 14.38 -21.84 -14.73
CA ASP A 82 13.65 -22.88 -14.01
C ASP A 82 12.61 -23.53 -14.94
N ASN A 83 11.98 -24.61 -14.49
CA ASN A 83 10.90 -25.28 -15.19
C ASN A 83 9.69 -24.35 -15.33
N ASP A 84 8.98 -24.41 -16.46
CA ASP A 84 7.80 -23.59 -16.70
C ASP A 84 6.68 -23.96 -15.71
N PRO A 85 6.30 -23.07 -14.76
CA PRO A 85 5.29 -23.39 -13.75
C PRO A 85 3.88 -23.53 -14.35
N MET A 86 3.68 -23.13 -15.61
CA MET A 86 2.41 -23.24 -16.33
C MET A 86 2.52 -24.10 -17.59
N GLY A 87 3.69 -24.70 -17.84
CA GLY A 87 4.00 -25.49 -19.02
C GLY A 87 4.34 -26.94 -18.69
N ALA A 88 4.99 -27.62 -19.64
CA ALA A 88 5.50 -28.97 -19.40
C ALA A 88 6.71 -28.93 -18.44
N TRP A 89 6.78 -29.90 -17.54
CA TRP A 89 7.74 -29.92 -16.43
C TRP A 89 9.21 -30.03 -16.87
N ASP A 90 9.46 -30.44 -18.11
CA ASP A 90 10.77 -30.59 -18.72
C ASP A 90 11.21 -29.35 -19.53
N VAL A 91 10.34 -28.35 -19.66
CA VAL A 91 10.64 -27.11 -20.38
C VAL A 91 11.24 -26.08 -19.43
N VAL A 92 12.51 -25.76 -19.62
CA VAL A 92 13.23 -24.75 -18.85
C VAL A 92 13.15 -23.38 -19.53
N ILE A 93 12.52 -22.42 -18.87
CA ILE A 93 12.33 -21.06 -19.37
C ILE A 93 13.09 -20.02 -18.56
N THR A 94 13.17 -18.79 -19.08
CA THR A 94 13.70 -17.64 -18.34
C THR A 94 12.61 -17.02 -17.49
N MET A 95 12.83 -17.05 -16.18
CA MET A 95 11.91 -16.53 -15.18
C MET A 95 12.50 -15.30 -14.48
N CYS A 96 11.67 -14.59 -13.73
CA CYS A 96 12.05 -13.46 -12.92
C CYS A 96 11.38 -13.47 -11.55
N HIS A 97 12.04 -12.83 -10.58
CA HIS A 97 11.45 -12.40 -9.32
C HIS A 97 11.49 -10.87 -9.26
N LEU A 98 10.34 -10.27 -9.03
CA LEU A 98 10.15 -8.84 -8.87
C LEU A 98 10.36 -8.42 -7.40
N GLU A 99 11.05 -7.29 -7.23
CA GLU A 99 11.26 -6.67 -5.93
C GLU A 99 11.02 -5.15 -6.00
N LEU A 100 10.33 -4.58 -5.01
CA LEU A 100 10.33 -3.14 -4.75
C LEU A 100 11.17 -2.88 -3.50
N ASN A 101 12.34 -2.29 -3.71
CA ASN A 101 13.25 -1.91 -2.64
C ASN A 101 12.89 -0.51 -2.15
N VAL A 102 12.51 -0.40 -0.88
CA VAL A 102 12.15 0.86 -0.23
C VAL A 102 13.24 1.27 0.75
N ASN A 103 13.70 2.52 0.65
CA ASN A 103 14.55 3.14 1.67
C ASN A 103 13.97 4.51 2.04
N HIS A 104 13.18 4.56 3.11
CA HIS A 104 12.48 5.76 3.54
C HIS A 104 12.79 6.06 5.01
N LYS A 105 13.27 7.27 5.31
CA LYS A 105 13.61 7.73 6.68
C LYS A 105 14.54 6.74 7.44
N GLY A 106 15.45 6.09 6.72
CA GLY A 106 16.38 5.11 7.29
C GLY A 106 15.81 3.72 7.51
N GLU A 107 14.52 3.49 7.20
CA GLU A 107 13.91 2.17 7.21
C GLU A 107 14.04 1.49 5.85
N LYS A 108 14.59 0.27 5.87
CA LYS A 108 14.67 -0.60 4.69
C LYS A 108 13.44 -1.51 4.66
N GLN A 109 12.79 -1.56 3.51
CA GLN A 109 11.73 -2.54 3.26
C GLN A 109 11.92 -3.17 1.88
N VAL A 110 11.52 -4.43 1.75
CA VAL A 110 11.55 -5.16 0.48
C VAL A 110 10.18 -5.74 0.24
N TYR A 111 9.56 -5.39 -0.87
CA TYR A 111 8.32 -6.02 -1.32
C TYR A 111 8.65 -7.01 -2.42
N VAL A 112 8.33 -8.28 -2.21
CA VAL A 112 8.58 -9.37 -3.16
C VAL A 112 7.29 -9.87 -3.77
N ASP A 113 7.40 -10.49 -4.94
CA ASP A 113 6.31 -11.25 -5.54
C ASP A 113 6.03 -12.56 -4.78
N ARG A 114 4.85 -13.13 -5.04
CA ARG A 114 4.39 -14.39 -4.41
C ARG A 114 5.10 -15.61 -4.98
N ARG A 115 5.62 -15.52 -6.20
CA ARG A 115 6.22 -16.62 -6.97
C ARG A 115 7.08 -16.06 -8.09
N GLY A 116 7.91 -16.90 -8.70
CA GLY A 116 8.57 -16.56 -9.96
C GLY A 116 7.57 -16.39 -11.11
N HIS A 117 7.89 -15.46 -12.02
CA HIS A 117 7.10 -15.18 -13.23
C HIS A 117 7.93 -15.39 -14.49
N HIS A 118 7.28 -15.49 -15.65
CA HIS A 118 7.97 -15.33 -16.93
C HIS A 118 8.60 -13.94 -17.01
N VAL A 119 9.79 -13.81 -17.60
CA VAL A 119 10.56 -12.54 -17.57
C VAL A 119 9.80 -11.34 -18.17
N GLU A 120 8.90 -11.60 -19.12
CA GLU A 120 8.01 -10.62 -19.74
C GLU A 120 7.11 -9.93 -18.71
N TYR A 121 6.63 -10.66 -17.70
CA TYR A 121 5.82 -10.08 -16.62
C TYR A 121 6.59 -8.99 -15.86
N CYS A 122 7.86 -9.23 -15.50
CA CYS A 122 8.66 -8.24 -14.77
C CYS A 122 9.02 -7.04 -15.65
N LYS A 123 9.29 -7.26 -16.95
CA LYS A 123 9.51 -6.17 -17.92
C LYS A 123 8.27 -5.28 -18.01
N ASP A 124 7.10 -5.89 -18.16
CA ASP A 124 5.82 -5.19 -18.22
C ASP A 124 5.54 -4.43 -16.92
N PHE A 125 5.80 -5.05 -15.76
CA PHE A 125 5.67 -4.40 -14.46
C PHE A 125 6.53 -3.13 -14.40
N VAL A 126 7.81 -3.20 -14.75
CA VAL A 126 8.72 -2.05 -14.70
C VAL A 126 8.26 -0.95 -15.67
N GLN A 127 7.78 -1.30 -16.85
CA GLN A 127 7.20 -0.32 -17.78
C GLN A 127 5.94 0.34 -17.21
N LYS A 128 5.05 -0.42 -16.56
CA LYS A 128 3.86 0.12 -15.88
C LYS A 128 4.24 1.02 -14.72
N TRP A 129 5.22 0.63 -13.92
CA TRP A 129 5.78 1.44 -12.85
C TRP A 129 6.24 2.79 -13.41
N LEU A 130 7.13 2.79 -14.41
CA LEU A 130 7.64 4.02 -15.01
C LEU A 130 6.51 4.89 -15.55
N LYS A 131 5.53 4.30 -16.23
CA LYS A 131 4.37 5.04 -16.76
C LYS A 131 3.55 5.71 -15.66
N LEU A 132 3.22 4.98 -14.59
CA LEU A 132 2.32 5.45 -13.54
C LEU A 132 3.02 6.38 -12.55
N THR A 133 4.33 6.21 -12.33
CA THR A 133 5.10 7.04 -11.39
C THR A 133 5.78 8.24 -12.03
N LYS A 134 5.81 8.33 -13.37
CA LYS A 134 6.31 9.51 -14.08
C LYS A 134 5.66 10.78 -13.50
N ASP A 135 6.45 11.78 -13.13
CA ASP A 135 5.96 13.06 -12.58
C ASP A 135 5.05 12.90 -11.34
N GLN A 136 5.18 11.81 -10.57
CA GLN A 136 4.49 11.63 -9.30
C GLN A 136 5.50 11.74 -8.16
N GLU A 137 5.12 12.47 -7.10
CA GLU A 137 5.95 12.57 -5.90
C GLU A 137 5.73 11.40 -4.95
N ILE A 138 4.50 10.87 -4.89
CA ILE A 138 4.07 9.82 -3.98
C ILE A 138 3.53 8.61 -4.76
N VAL A 139 3.83 7.42 -4.27
CA VAL A 139 3.23 6.14 -4.65
C VAL A 139 2.79 5.39 -3.40
N CYS A 140 1.61 4.80 -3.43
CA CYS A 140 1.10 3.97 -2.35
C CYS A 140 1.24 2.49 -2.70
N LEU A 141 1.91 1.74 -1.85
CA LEU A 141 2.12 0.29 -1.96
C LEU A 141 1.17 -0.43 -1.01
N SER A 142 0.52 -1.47 -1.49
CA SER A 142 -0.24 -2.41 -0.69
C SER A 142 0.49 -3.75 -0.65
N GLY A 143 0.60 -4.33 0.55
CA GLY A 143 1.22 -5.63 0.73
C GLY A 143 0.80 -6.31 2.03
N SER A 144 1.11 -7.60 2.13
CA SER A 144 0.95 -8.39 3.36
C SER A 144 2.30 -8.74 3.99
N GLY A 145 2.31 -8.96 5.31
CA GLY A 145 3.53 -9.20 6.08
C GLY A 145 4.03 -7.93 6.73
N GLY A 146 5.26 -7.54 6.42
CA GLY A 146 5.93 -6.38 7.01
C GLY A 146 6.63 -6.68 8.32
N GLU A 147 6.91 -7.95 8.60
CA GLU A 147 7.69 -8.32 9.76
C GLU A 147 9.18 -8.04 9.54
N TYR A 148 9.91 -7.87 10.63
CA TYR A 148 11.34 -7.65 10.58
C TYR A 148 12.12 -8.92 10.29
N TYR A 149 13.06 -8.78 9.36
CA TYR A 149 14.09 -9.75 9.04
C TYR A 149 15.46 -9.12 9.20
N PHE A 150 16.49 -9.97 9.26
CA PHE A 150 17.89 -9.58 9.27
C PHE A 150 18.56 -10.15 8.02
N ASP A 151 19.33 -9.31 7.32
CA ASP A 151 20.20 -9.77 6.25
C ASP A 151 21.43 -10.49 6.81
N GLU A 152 22.22 -11.12 5.94
CA GLU A 152 23.43 -11.87 6.32
C GLU A 152 24.48 -11.01 7.06
N LYS A 153 24.40 -9.68 6.93
CA LYS A 153 25.29 -8.71 7.57
C LYS A 153 24.68 -8.12 8.86
N GLY A 154 23.54 -8.65 9.32
CA GLY A 154 22.81 -8.17 10.49
C GLY A 154 22.00 -6.90 10.25
N GLY A 155 21.85 -6.46 9.00
CA GLY A 155 21.02 -5.32 8.62
C GLY A 155 19.54 -5.66 8.75
N LYS A 156 18.81 -4.83 9.51
CA LYS A 156 17.37 -5.00 9.74
C LYS A 156 16.55 -4.45 8.57
N TYR A 157 15.55 -5.19 8.10
CA TYR A 157 14.60 -4.74 7.07
C TYR A 157 13.21 -5.34 7.28
N LYS A 158 12.17 -4.74 6.70
CA LYS A 158 10.82 -5.34 6.64
C LYS A 158 10.61 -6.10 5.35
N LEU A 159 10.08 -7.32 5.42
CA LEU A 159 9.73 -8.10 4.23
C LEU A 159 8.22 -8.08 4.01
N TRP A 160 7.82 -7.72 2.80
CA TRP A 160 6.42 -7.67 2.37
C TRP A 160 6.22 -8.56 1.16
N THR A 161 5.04 -9.17 1.06
CA THR A 161 4.51 -9.66 -0.22
C THR A 161 3.73 -8.53 -0.86
N TRP A 162 4.12 -8.09 -2.05
CA TRP A 162 3.44 -7.00 -2.77
C TRP A 162 2.12 -7.48 -3.38
N GLU A 163 1.10 -6.62 -3.37
CA GLU A 163 -0.22 -6.91 -3.96
C GLU A 163 -0.62 -5.91 -5.04
N LYS A 164 -0.45 -4.62 -4.77
CA LYS A 164 -0.79 -3.54 -5.71
C LYS A 164 -0.04 -2.26 -5.36
N PHE A 165 0.12 -1.39 -6.35
CA PHE A 165 0.60 -0.03 -6.16
C PHE A 165 -0.35 0.94 -6.85
N LYS A 166 -0.45 2.14 -6.28
CA LYS A 166 -1.36 3.17 -6.76
C LYS A 166 -0.68 4.53 -6.71
N THR A 167 -1.02 5.35 -7.70
CA THR A 167 -0.64 6.77 -7.82
C THR A 167 -1.90 7.56 -8.18
N LYS A 168 -1.81 8.89 -8.24
CA LYS A 168 -2.94 9.69 -8.77
C LYS A 168 -3.25 9.39 -10.24
N LYS A 169 -2.28 8.83 -11.00
CA LYS A 169 -2.44 8.44 -12.41
C LYS A 169 -3.12 7.09 -12.60
N GLY A 170 -3.16 6.23 -11.59
CA GLY A 170 -3.78 4.91 -11.69
C GLY A 170 -3.20 3.87 -10.75
N CYS A 171 -3.67 2.63 -10.92
CA CYS A 171 -3.33 1.47 -10.10
C CYS A 171 -2.81 0.33 -10.97
N HIS A 172 -1.89 -0.46 -10.42
CA HIS A 172 -1.44 -1.72 -10.98
C HIS A 172 -1.41 -2.78 -9.86
N SER A 173 -1.89 -3.98 -10.14
CA SER A 173 -1.99 -5.06 -9.16
C SER A 173 -1.46 -6.38 -9.71
N TYR A 174 -0.93 -7.18 -8.79
CA TYR A 174 -0.60 -8.58 -8.99
C TYR A 174 -1.82 -9.40 -9.44
N PHE A 175 -2.99 -9.20 -8.83
CA PHE A 175 -4.22 -9.91 -9.17
C PHE A 175 -5.08 -9.08 -10.13
N PHE A 176 -5.58 -9.74 -11.17
CA PHE A 176 -6.47 -9.11 -12.13
C PHE A 176 -7.76 -8.64 -11.45
N GLY A 177 -8.13 -7.37 -11.66
CA GLY A 177 -9.37 -6.77 -11.14
C GLY A 177 -9.21 -6.03 -9.80
N ASP A 178 -8.13 -6.24 -9.06
CA ASP A 178 -7.92 -5.68 -7.70
C ASP A 178 -7.76 -4.14 -7.65
N CYS A 179 -7.60 -3.50 -8.79
CA CYS A 179 -7.62 -2.05 -8.94
C CYS A 179 -9.04 -1.48 -9.17
N THR A 180 -10.06 -2.32 -9.29
CA THR A 180 -11.45 -1.93 -9.55
C THR A 180 -12.25 -1.94 -8.25
N THR A 181 -11.99 -0.97 -7.39
CA THR A 181 -12.50 -0.94 -6.00
C THR A 181 -13.77 -0.09 -5.82
N SER A 182 -14.25 0.56 -6.88
CA SER A 182 -15.36 1.52 -6.78
C SER A 182 -16.65 0.93 -6.19
N GLY A 183 -17.22 1.64 -5.22
CA GLY A 183 -18.47 1.32 -4.56
C GLY A 183 -18.37 0.32 -3.40
N TYR A 184 -17.17 -0.17 -3.06
CA TYR A 184 -16.98 -1.10 -1.95
C TYR A 184 -17.25 -0.48 -0.58
N SER A 185 -17.01 0.82 -0.40
CA SER A 185 -17.32 1.55 0.84
C SER A 185 -18.82 1.58 1.19
N LYS A 186 -19.68 1.38 0.18
CA LYS A 186 -21.15 1.39 0.29
C LYS A 186 -21.76 -0.01 0.28
N LYS A 187 -21.02 -1.03 -0.15
CA LYS A 187 -21.50 -2.41 -0.24
C LYS A 187 -21.30 -3.13 1.09
N LYS A 188 -22.17 -4.08 1.40
CA LYS A 188 -21.87 -5.09 2.43
C LYS A 188 -20.86 -6.06 1.85
N CYS A 189 -19.78 -6.35 2.57
CA CYS A 189 -18.84 -7.40 2.20
C CYS A 189 -19.59 -8.73 2.23
N TYR A 190 -19.73 -9.39 1.10
CA TYR A 190 -20.19 -10.77 1.06
C TYR A 190 -18.95 -11.63 1.20
N SER A 191 -18.71 -12.18 2.40
CA SER A 191 -17.66 -13.18 2.56
C SER A 191 -18.00 -14.35 1.63
N SER A 192 -17.13 -14.64 0.67
CA SER A 192 -17.10 -15.97 0.07
C SER A 192 -16.76 -16.93 1.21
N LYS A 193 -17.76 -17.68 1.68
CA LYS A 193 -17.56 -18.80 2.59
C LYS A 193 -16.68 -19.86 1.93
#